data_AF-A0A8R7R223-F1
#
_entry.id   AF-A0A8R7R223-F1
#
_cell.length_a   1.000
_cell.length_b   1.000
_cell.length_c   1.000
_cell.angle_alpha   90.00
_cell.angle_beta   90.00
_cell.angle_gamma   90.00
#
_symmetry.space_group_name_H-M   'P 1'
#
loop_
_entity.id
_entity.type
_entity.pdbx_description
1 polymer ?
#
loop_
_entity_poly.entity_id
_entity_poly.type
_entity_poly.pdbx_seq_one_letter_code
_entity_poly.pdbx_strand_id
1 'polypeptide(L)'
;MPFLSMVQTIKGQIMARIYSKKEEAGKWHGKICSKIRKRLERHVEAANTCTADPAGLGIFQVNDRGADFEVDIKSRTCSCRRWDLTGIPCCHGVAACRHEKIPPEEMVHSCYSIETYLKAYEHIIMPCRDVAEWQRMYGREILPPPILKKKGRRKKNRRQQPEEKEGRAGRKMGRGGVVIHCSYCGAAGHNIGGCTDFKLGLRPKKKGKIVRAEPPVSSDSENEDPVLTQEQNMHTMVLSQPEHTPYEAEVISTLIVETQSRQRQNVQPTALPENAFIQANVQMQP
;
A
#
# COMPACT_ATOMS: atom_id res chain seq x y z
N MET A 1 5.47 4.70 23.87
CA MET A 1 4.03 4.84 24.14
C MET A 1 3.61 3.66 25.00
N PRO A 2 3.00 3.87 26.18
CA PRO A 2 2.49 2.78 27.01
C PRO A 2 1.46 1.92 26.26
N PHE A 3 1.44 0.61 26.52
CA PHE A 3 0.56 -0.34 25.83
C PHE A 3 -0.92 0.05 25.93
N LEU A 4 -1.39 0.38 27.14
CA LEU A 4 -2.78 0.77 27.38
C LEU A 4 -3.18 2.01 26.56
N SER A 5 -2.34 3.05 26.55
CA SER A 5 -2.61 4.26 25.75
C SER A 5 -2.65 3.96 24.25
N MET A 6 -1.84 3.02 23.77
CA MET A 6 -1.82 2.63 22.36
C MET A 6 -3.13 1.93 21.99
N VAL A 7 -3.58 0.97 22.81
CA VAL A 7 -4.85 0.25 22.58
C VAL A 7 -6.05 1.20 22.66
N GLN A 8 -6.10 2.09 23.66
CA GLN A 8 -7.16 3.10 23.77
C GLN A 8 -7.18 4.03 22.55
N THR A 9 -6.02 4.46 22.07
CA THR A 9 -5.90 5.30 20.86
C THR A 9 -6.41 4.56 19.63
N ILE A 10 -6.00 3.31 19.41
CA ILE A 10 -6.44 2.48 18.28
C ILE A 10 -7.96 2.28 18.35
N LYS A 11 -8.51 1.95 19.52
CA LYS A 11 -9.96 1.83 19.73
C LYS A 11 -10.69 3.11 19.33
N GLY A 12 -10.22 4.26 19.82
CA GLY A 12 -10.80 5.56 19.49
C GLY A 12 -10.76 5.88 17.99
N GLN A 13 -9.63 5.58 17.33
CA GLN A 13 -9.48 5.74 15.89
C GLN A 13 -10.45 4.86 15.09
N ILE A 14 -10.63 3.59 15.48
CA ILE A 14 -11.54 2.68 14.81
C ILE A 14 -13.00 3.11 15.04
N MET A 15 -13.38 3.46 16.27
CA MET A 15 -14.71 4.00 16.60
C MET A 15 -15.04 5.23 15.75
N ALA A 16 -14.13 6.22 15.74
CA ALA A 16 -14.30 7.43 14.95
C ALA A 16 -14.41 7.11 13.46
N ARG A 17 -13.58 6.20 12.95
CA ARG A 17 -13.62 5.79 11.54
C ARG A 17 -14.94 5.13 11.16
N ILE A 18 -15.44 4.18 11.97
CA ILE A 18 -16.73 3.51 11.72
C ILE A 18 -17.85 4.56 11.68
N TYR A 19 -17.92 5.43 12.69
CA TYR A 19 -18.93 6.48 12.77
C TYR A 19 -18.87 7.42 11.55
N SER A 20 -17.70 8.01 11.27
CA SER A 20 -17.54 8.91 10.12
C SER A 20 -17.85 8.23 8.79
N LYS A 21 -17.51 6.94 8.61
CA LYS A 21 -17.80 6.21 7.37
C LYS A 21 -19.29 5.92 7.19
N LYS A 22 -20.02 5.64 8.27
CA LYS A 22 -21.47 5.48 8.23
C LYS A 22 -22.17 6.79 7.89
N GLU A 23 -21.76 7.89 8.52
CA GLU A 23 -22.28 9.24 8.23
C GLU A 23 -21.97 9.70 6.79
N GLU A 24 -20.78 9.40 6.28
CA GLU A 24 -20.43 9.65 4.87
C GLU A 24 -21.34 8.87 3.92
N ALA A 25 -21.60 7.60 4.22
CA ALA A 25 -22.41 6.72 3.38
C ALA A 25 -23.89 7.12 3.33
N GLY A 26 -24.44 7.66 4.43
CA GLY A 26 -25.82 8.16 4.48
C GLY A 26 -26.09 9.34 3.53
N LYS A 27 -25.04 10.02 3.07
CA LYS A 27 -25.13 11.15 2.12
C LYS A 27 -25.05 10.70 0.66
N TRP A 28 -24.75 9.42 0.40
CA TRP A 28 -24.58 8.93 -0.96
C TRP A 28 -25.93 8.56 -1.57
N HIS A 29 -26.07 8.82 -2.87
CA HIS A 29 -27.26 8.48 -3.65
C HIS A 29 -26.89 7.48 -4.75
N GLY A 30 -27.81 6.58 -5.10
CA GLY A 30 -27.66 5.57 -6.16
C GLY A 30 -27.24 4.18 -5.63
N LYS A 31 -26.69 3.33 -6.51
CA LYS A 31 -26.36 1.93 -6.16
C LYS A 31 -24.90 1.71 -5.72
N ILE A 32 -23.97 2.54 -6.20
CA ILE A 32 -22.51 2.39 -6.00
C ILE A 32 -21.92 3.50 -5.14
N CYS A 33 -20.83 3.21 -4.42
CA CYS A 33 -20.15 4.20 -3.58
C CYS A 33 -19.67 5.42 -4.40
N SER A 34 -19.80 6.63 -3.84
CA SER A 34 -19.42 7.91 -4.45
C SER A 34 -18.02 7.91 -5.10
N LYS A 35 -17.00 7.37 -4.40
CA LYS A 35 -15.63 7.32 -4.92
C LYS A 35 -15.48 6.41 -6.14
N ILE A 36 -16.24 5.32 -6.18
CA ILE A 36 -16.23 4.35 -7.27
C ILE A 36 -16.97 4.94 -8.47
N ARG A 37 -18.10 5.61 -8.26
CA ARG A 37 -18.77 6.39 -9.31
C ARG A 37 -17.82 7.39 -9.97
N LYS A 38 -17.14 8.23 -9.18
CA LYS A 38 -16.17 9.21 -9.70
C LYS A 38 -14.98 8.56 -10.43
N ARG A 39 -14.62 7.32 -10.09
CA ARG A 39 -13.59 6.57 -10.81
C ARG A 39 -14.13 6.03 -12.13
N LEU A 40 -15.35 5.50 -12.12
CA LEU A 40 -16.05 5.00 -13.29
C LEU A 40 -16.30 6.11 -14.31
N GLU A 41 -16.70 7.32 -13.88
CA GLU A 41 -16.86 8.51 -14.74
C GLU A 41 -15.58 8.81 -15.54
N ARG A 42 -14.40 8.72 -14.92
CA ARG A 42 -13.12 8.88 -15.65
C ARG A 42 -12.88 7.77 -16.66
N HIS A 43 -13.35 6.55 -16.39
CA HIS A 43 -13.29 5.45 -17.36
C HIS A 43 -14.27 5.66 -18.51
N VAL A 44 -15.45 6.24 -18.25
CA VAL A 44 -16.41 6.66 -19.27
C VAL A 44 -15.84 7.76 -20.16
N GLU A 45 -15.19 8.76 -19.59
CA GLU A 45 -14.51 9.81 -20.35
C GLU A 45 -13.38 9.24 -21.22
N ALA A 46 -12.56 8.36 -20.66
CA ALA A 46 -11.48 7.70 -21.40
C ALA A 46 -12.00 6.73 -22.48
N ALA A 47 -13.17 6.12 -22.27
CA ALA A 47 -13.80 5.25 -23.27
C ALA A 47 -14.20 6.00 -24.55
N ASN A 48 -14.27 7.34 -24.54
CA ASN A 48 -14.55 8.12 -25.74
C ASN A 48 -13.44 8.02 -26.81
N THR A 49 -12.21 7.64 -26.42
CA THR A 49 -11.11 7.40 -27.38
C THR A 49 -11.03 5.96 -27.84
N CYS A 50 -11.92 5.10 -27.37
CA CYS A 50 -11.94 3.68 -27.71
C CYS A 50 -12.99 3.40 -28.80
N THR A 51 -12.65 2.58 -29.78
CA THR A 51 -13.61 2.05 -30.76
C THR A 51 -13.84 0.58 -30.50
N ALA A 52 -15.10 0.18 -30.31
CA ALA A 52 -15.46 -1.19 -29.96
C ALA A 52 -16.15 -1.88 -31.15
N ASP A 53 -15.56 -2.98 -31.59
CA ASP A 53 -16.07 -3.83 -32.67
C ASP A 53 -16.58 -5.16 -32.09
N PRO A 54 -17.87 -5.50 -32.28
CA PRO A 54 -18.45 -6.72 -31.73
C PRO A 54 -17.94 -7.95 -32.48
N ALA A 55 -17.35 -8.91 -31.76
CA ALA A 55 -17.06 -10.25 -32.28
C ALA A 55 -18.28 -11.18 -32.15
N GLY A 56 -19.23 -10.84 -31.27
CA GLY A 56 -20.42 -11.64 -30.96
C GLY A 56 -20.36 -12.29 -29.57
N LEU A 57 -21.48 -12.86 -29.12
CA LEU A 57 -21.62 -13.52 -27.80
C LEU A 57 -21.30 -12.65 -26.57
N GLY A 58 -21.16 -11.33 -26.72
CA GLY A 58 -20.73 -10.42 -25.66
C GLY A 58 -19.21 -10.17 -25.61
N ILE A 59 -18.49 -10.63 -26.63
CA ILE A 59 -17.05 -10.43 -26.81
C ILE A 59 -16.82 -9.30 -27.82
N PHE A 60 -15.87 -8.44 -27.51
CA PHE A 60 -15.52 -7.25 -28.28
C PHE A 60 -14.01 -7.16 -28.49
N GLN A 61 -13.63 -6.73 -29.69
CA GLN A 61 -12.31 -6.18 -29.94
C GLN A 61 -12.41 -4.66 -29.78
N VAL A 62 -11.62 -4.09 -28.87
CA VAL A 62 -11.63 -2.66 -28.61
C VAL A 62 -10.28 -2.07 -28.95
N ASN A 63 -10.23 -1.18 -29.94
CA ASN A 63 -9.04 -0.41 -30.25
C ASN A 63 -8.97 0.83 -29.36
N ASP A 64 -7.84 1.01 -28.68
CA ASP A 64 -7.52 2.21 -27.92
C ASP A 64 -6.15 2.71 -28.37
N ARG A 65 -6.14 3.83 -29.10
CA ARG A 65 -4.91 4.50 -29.59
C ARG A 65 -3.97 3.58 -30.37
N GLY A 66 -4.53 2.67 -31.18
CA GLY A 66 -3.76 1.75 -32.02
C GLY A 66 -3.36 0.43 -31.37
N ALA A 67 -3.80 0.17 -30.13
CA ALA A 67 -3.68 -1.14 -29.49
C ALA A 67 -5.06 -1.80 -29.34
N ASP A 68 -5.14 -3.07 -29.69
CA ASP A 68 -6.37 -3.85 -29.59
C ASP A 68 -6.45 -4.62 -28.28
N PHE A 69 -7.62 -4.58 -27.68
CA PHE A 69 -7.94 -5.25 -26.43
C PHE A 69 -9.17 -6.13 -26.60
N GLU A 70 -9.06 -7.40 -26.23
CA GLU A 70 -10.21 -8.29 -26.07
C GLU A 70 -10.96 -7.95 -24.78
N VAL A 71 -12.28 -7.82 -24.87
CA VAL A 71 -13.19 -7.57 -23.76
C VAL A 71 -14.33 -8.57 -23.81
N ASP A 72 -14.61 -9.26 -22.70
CA ASP A 72 -15.80 -10.08 -22.54
C ASP A 72 -16.69 -9.48 -21.45
N ILE A 73 -17.85 -8.99 -21.87
CA ILE A 73 -18.83 -8.33 -21.01
C ILE A 73 -19.45 -9.32 -20.01
N LYS A 74 -19.71 -10.57 -20.43
CA LYS A 74 -20.40 -11.57 -19.59
C LYS A 74 -19.51 -12.05 -18.46
N SER A 75 -18.25 -12.36 -18.76
CA SER A 75 -17.27 -12.73 -17.74
C SER A 75 -16.72 -11.52 -16.98
N ARG A 76 -17.01 -10.29 -17.44
CA ARG A 76 -16.53 -9.03 -16.87
C ARG A 76 -15.00 -8.94 -16.87
N THR A 77 -14.39 -9.40 -17.96
CA THR A 77 -12.94 -9.49 -18.12
C THR A 77 -12.45 -8.59 -19.25
N CYS A 78 -11.19 -8.18 -19.16
CA CYS A 78 -10.53 -7.43 -20.22
C CYS A 78 -9.06 -7.84 -20.30
N SER A 79 -8.54 -7.98 -21.51
CA SER A 79 -7.11 -8.24 -21.76
C SER A 79 -6.16 -7.22 -21.09
N CYS A 80 -6.62 -5.98 -20.81
CA CYS A 80 -5.85 -5.00 -20.04
C CYS A 80 -5.75 -5.31 -18.53
N ARG A 81 -6.44 -6.35 -18.05
CA ARG A 81 -6.53 -6.86 -16.67
C ARG A 81 -7.09 -5.92 -15.62
N ARG A 82 -7.38 -4.67 -15.98
CA ARG A 82 -7.87 -3.66 -15.02
C ARG A 82 -9.24 -4.05 -14.47
N TRP A 83 -10.12 -4.59 -15.32
CA TRP A 83 -11.44 -5.02 -14.87
C TRP A 83 -11.31 -6.23 -13.94
N ASP A 84 -10.53 -7.23 -14.32
CA ASP A 84 -10.29 -8.45 -13.55
C ASP A 84 -9.73 -8.16 -12.15
N LEU A 85 -8.76 -7.26 -12.06
CA LEU A 85 -8.08 -6.93 -10.81
C LEU A 85 -8.91 -6.02 -9.89
N THR A 86 -9.76 -5.18 -10.46
CA THR A 86 -10.46 -4.15 -9.67
C THR A 86 -11.95 -4.40 -9.53
N GLY A 87 -12.56 -5.28 -10.33
CA GLY A 87 -14.01 -5.43 -10.41
C GLY A 87 -14.75 -4.18 -10.92
N ILE A 88 -14.03 -3.21 -11.50
CA ILE A 88 -14.59 -1.98 -12.06
C ILE A 88 -14.31 -1.98 -13.57
N PRO A 89 -15.32 -1.75 -14.42
CA PRO A 89 -15.11 -1.66 -15.87
C PRO A 89 -14.00 -0.66 -16.22
N CYS A 90 -13.02 -1.12 -16.99
CA CYS A 90 -11.98 -0.25 -17.57
C CYS A 90 -12.54 0.55 -18.75
N CYS A 91 -11.77 1.48 -19.33
CA CYS A 91 -12.24 2.25 -20.50
C CYS A 91 -12.65 1.35 -21.68
N HIS A 92 -11.92 0.24 -21.91
CA HIS A 92 -12.28 -0.75 -22.94
C HIS A 92 -13.60 -1.46 -22.62
N GLY A 93 -13.75 -1.89 -21.36
CA GLY A 93 -14.99 -2.49 -20.85
C GLY A 93 -16.18 -1.56 -20.98
N VAL A 94 -16.01 -0.28 -20.65
CA VAL A 94 -17.06 0.73 -20.78
C VAL A 94 -17.41 0.97 -22.25
N ALA A 95 -16.43 0.99 -23.17
CA ALA A 95 -16.70 1.12 -24.61
C ALA A 95 -17.54 -0.04 -25.14
N ALA A 96 -17.21 -1.28 -24.75
CA ALA A 96 -18.00 -2.46 -25.07
C ALA A 96 -19.41 -2.40 -24.48
N CYS A 97 -19.56 -2.03 -23.20
CA CYS A 97 -20.88 -1.85 -22.57
C CYS A 97 -21.73 -0.77 -23.27
N ARG A 98 -21.10 0.29 -23.76
CA ARG A 98 -21.78 1.37 -24.50
C ARG A 98 -22.37 0.87 -25.81
N HIS A 99 -21.68 -0.05 -26.49
CA HIS A 99 -22.18 -0.68 -27.71
C HIS A 99 -23.45 -1.51 -27.44
N GLU A 100 -23.46 -2.30 -26.36
CA GLU A 100 -24.62 -3.09 -25.92
C GLU A 100 -25.70 -2.28 -25.17
N LYS A 101 -25.51 -0.95 -25.04
CA LYS A 101 -26.40 -0.04 -24.28
C LYS A 101 -26.60 -0.46 -22.81
N ILE A 102 -25.60 -1.13 -22.23
CA ILE A 102 -25.59 -1.52 -20.82
C ILE A 102 -24.98 -0.36 -20.02
N PRO A 103 -25.67 0.15 -18.97
CA PRO A 103 -25.09 1.17 -18.13
C PRO A 103 -23.86 0.60 -17.39
N PRO A 104 -22.69 1.28 -17.44
CA PRO A 104 -21.47 0.74 -16.87
C PRO A 104 -21.54 0.59 -15.34
N GLU A 105 -22.46 1.29 -14.67
CA GLU A 105 -22.69 1.17 -13.22
C GLU A 105 -23.18 -0.22 -12.81
N GLU A 106 -23.94 -0.92 -13.66
CA GLU A 106 -24.46 -2.28 -13.38
C GLU A 106 -23.38 -3.35 -13.49
N MET A 107 -22.31 -3.03 -14.22
CA MET A 107 -21.19 -3.92 -14.47
C MET A 107 -20.10 -3.85 -13.39
N VAL A 108 -20.22 -2.89 -12.46
CA VAL A 108 -19.38 -2.79 -11.27
C VAL A 108 -19.65 -3.97 -10.32
N HIS A 109 -18.60 -4.52 -9.72
CA HIS A 109 -18.72 -5.60 -8.76
C HIS A 109 -19.52 -5.18 -7.51
N SER A 110 -20.33 -6.09 -6.98
CA SER A 110 -21.26 -5.84 -5.86
C SER A 110 -20.57 -5.38 -4.57
N CYS A 111 -19.29 -5.69 -4.38
CA CYS A 111 -18.49 -5.24 -3.22
C CYS A 111 -18.33 -3.71 -3.12
N TYR A 112 -18.65 -2.97 -4.18
CA TYR A 112 -18.66 -1.50 -4.22
C TYR A 112 -20.06 -0.91 -4.10
N SER A 113 -21.08 -1.73 -3.83
CA SER A 113 -22.43 -1.23 -3.59
C SER A 113 -22.49 -0.45 -2.28
N ILE A 114 -23.42 0.51 -2.21
CA ILE A 114 -23.65 1.25 -0.96
C ILE A 114 -24.14 0.31 0.13
N GLU A 115 -24.95 -0.69 -0.21
CA GLU A 115 -25.45 -1.72 0.71
C GLU A 115 -24.32 -2.53 1.35
N THR A 116 -23.37 -3.03 0.53
CA THR A 116 -22.22 -3.80 1.06
C THR A 116 -21.31 -2.93 1.90
N TYR A 117 -21.14 -1.65 1.52
CA TYR A 117 -20.39 -0.68 2.32
C TYR A 117 -21.05 -0.43 3.68
N LEU A 118 -22.37 -0.19 3.70
CA LEU A 118 -23.13 0.00 4.95
C LEU A 118 -23.07 -1.23 5.83
N LYS A 119 -23.17 -2.42 5.25
CA LYS A 119 -23.02 -3.70 5.95
C LYS A 119 -21.62 -3.85 6.57
N ALA A 120 -20.57 -3.44 5.86
CA ALA A 120 -19.20 -3.47 6.39
C ALA A 120 -18.98 -2.53 7.59
N TYR A 121 -19.77 -1.45 7.70
CA TYR A 121 -19.72 -0.46 8.78
C TYR A 121 -20.96 -0.49 9.69
N GLU A 122 -21.72 -1.58 9.65
CA GLU A 122 -22.99 -1.71 10.38
C GLU A 122 -22.75 -1.75 11.89
N HIS A 123 -21.76 -2.55 12.31
CA HIS A 123 -21.45 -2.79 13.72
C HIS A 123 -20.70 -1.63 14.35
N ILE A 124 -20.99 -1.40 15.64
CA ILE A 124 -20.33 -0.39 16.47
C ILE A 124 -19.40 -1.05 17.48
N ILE A 125 -18.32 -0.36 17.81
CA ILE A 125 -17.49 -0.72 18.98
C ILE A 125 -18.08 -0.01 20.18
N MET A 126 -18.49 -0.79 21.18
CA MET A 126 -19.07 -0.23 22.41
C MET A 126 -18.03 0.60 23.16
N PRO A 127 -18.42 1.78 23.70
CA PRO A 127 -17.55 2.54 24.56
C PRO A 127 -17.18 1.72 25.80
N CYS A 128 -15.96 1.90 26.29
CA CYS A 128 -15.53 1.30 27.55
C CYS A 128 -15.70 2.33 28.66
N ARG A 129 -16.05 1.86 29.85
CA ARG A 129 -16.06 2.68 31.07
C ARG A 129 -14.66 3.21 31.39
N ASP A 130 -14.57 4.12 32.35
CA ASP A 130 -13.28 4.61 32.80
C ASP A 130 -12.44 3.50 33.45
N VAL A 131 -11.11 3.62 33.39
CA VAL A 131 -10.17 2.63 33.94
C VAL A 131 -10.39 2.43 35.45
N ALA A 132 -10.85 3.45 36.17
CA ALA A 132 -11.16 3.35 37.59
C ALA A 132 -12.31 2.38 37.91
N GLU A 133 -13.22 2.17 36.95
CA GLU A 133 -14.39 1.31 37.09
C GLU A 133 -14.15 -0.12 36.55
N TRP A 134 -12.98 -0.39 35.99
CA TRP A 134 -12.69 -1.70 35.42
C TRP A 134 -12.51 -2.74 36.52
N GLN A 135 -13.19 -3.87 36.38
CA GLN A 135 -12.99 -5.01 37.27
C GLN A 135 -11.55 -5.49 37.18
N ARG A 136 -10.88 -5.62 38.33
CA ARG A 136 -9.54 -6.19 38.39
C ARG A 136 -9.62 -7.67 38.06
N MET A 137 -9.02 -8.04 36.93
CA MET A 137 -8.91 -9.43 36.52
C MET A 137 -7.54 -9.97 36.94
N TYR A 138 -7.51 -11.16 37.54
CA TYR A 138 -6.28 -11.87 37.88
C TYR A 138 -5.70 -12.58 36.63
N GLY A 139 -5.36 -11.77 35.61
CA GLY A 139 -4.75 -12.25 34.37
C GLY A 139 -3.23 -12.41 34.49
N ARG A 140 -2.63 -13.03 33.47
CA ARG A 140 -1.16 -13.11 33.35
C ARG A 140 -0.56 -11.71 33.26
N GLU A 141 0.53 -11.48 33.99
CA GLU A 141 1.28 -10.23 33.89
C GLU A 141 1.87 -10.07 32.48
N ILE A 142 1.49 -8.99 31.80
CA ILE A 142 1.99 -8.67 30.46
C ILE A 142 3.29 -7.88 30.64
N LEU A 143 4.42 -8.57 30.50
CA LEU A 143 5.73 -7.93 30.48
C LEU A 143 5.92 -7.12 29.18
N PRO A 144 6.68 -6.01 29.21
CA PRO A 144 7.03 -5.31 27.99
C PRO A 144 7.79 -6.24 27.03
N PRO A 145 7.65 -6.06 25.71
CA PRO A 145 8.41 -6.84 24.76
C PRO A 145 9.91 -6.77 25.07
N PRO A 146 10.64 -7.90 25.06
CA PRO A 146 12.07 -7.88 25.32
C PRO A 146 12.74 -6.97 24.29
N ILE A 147 13.50 -5.98 24.76
CA ILE A 147 14.23 -5.07 23.88
C ILE A 147 15.42 -5.84 23.30
N LEU A 148 15.19 -6.49 22.17
CA LEU A 148 16.25 -7.12 21.40
C LEU A 148 17.02 -6.03 20.66
N LYS A 149 18.34 -5.95 20.91
CA LYS A 149 19.24 -5.14 20.07
C LYS A 149 19.19 -5.69 18.65
N LYS A 150 18.47 -5.02 17.76
CA LYS A 150 18.50 -5.34 16.33
C LYS A 150 19.96 -5.30 15.87
N LYS A 151 20.43 -6.36 15.19
CA LYS A 151 21.72 -6.30 14.49
C LYS A 151 21.66 -5.07 13.59
N GLY A 152 22.55 -4.10 13.84
CA GLY A 152 22.60 -2.88 13.05
C GLY A 152 22.75 -3.20 11.57
N ARG A 153 22.39 -2.24 10.71
CA ARG A 153 22.56 -2.37 9.25
C ARG A 153 23.97 -2.88 8.94
N ARG A 154 24.08 -3.96 8.14
CA ARG A 154 25.38 -4.45 7.66
C ARG A 154 26.13 -3.28 7.01
N LYS A 155 27.38 -3.06 7.43
CA LYS A 155 28.22 -2.02 6.82
C LYS A 155 28.42 -2.38 5.35
N LYS A 156 28.20 -1.42 4.43
CA LYS A 156 28.44 -1.63 2.99
C LYS A 156 29.91 -1.97 2.71
N ASN A 157 30.82 -1.33 3.45
CA ASN A 157 32.25 -1.55 3.29
C ASN A 157 32.80 -2.29 4.51
N ARG A 158 33.74 -3.20 4.25
CA ARG A 158 34.58 -3.81 5.29
C ARG A 158 35.30 -2.72 6.09
N ARG A 159 35.52 -2.95 7.38
CA ARG A 159 36.40 -2.11 8.19
C ARG A 159 37.84 -2.30 7.67
N GLN A 160 38.40 -1.26 7.08
CA GLN A 160 39.81 -1.26 6.63
C GLN A 160 40.73 -1.39 7.84
N GLN A 161 41.78 -2.21 7.68
CA GLN A 161 42.85 -2.33 8.67
C GLN A 161 43.69 -1.04 8.73
N PRO A 162 44.44 -0.79 9.82
CA PRO A 162 45.29 0.40 9.94
C PRO A 162 46.23 0.61 8.73
N GLU A 163 46.90 -0.44 8.25
CA GLU A 163 47.73 -0.45 7.04
C GLU A 163 46.97 -0.09 5.76
N GLU A 164 45.69 -0.46 5.64
CA GLU A 164 44.88 -0.23 4.43
C GLU A 164 44.29 1.19 4.34
N LYS A 165 44.43 2.01 5.40
CA LYS A 165 43.93 3.39 5.42
C LYS A 165 44.74 4.34 4.54
N GLU A 166 45.86 3.88 3.99
CA GLU A 166 46.67 4.63 3.04
C GLU A 166 45.98 4.54 1.66
N GLY A 167 45.08 5.49 1.39
CA GLY A 167 44.52 5.63 0.04
C GLY A 167 45.59 6.07 -0.98
N ARG A 168 45.24 6.10 -2.27
CA ARG A 168 46.12 6.55 -3.38
C ARG A 168 46.79 7.93 -3.17
N ALA A 169 46.27 8.73 -2.23
CA ALA A 169 46.79 10.05 -1.84
C ALA A 169 47.66 10.04 -0.55
N GLY A 170 48.07 8.86 -0.06
CA GLY A 170 48.93 8.70 1.13
C GLY A 170 48.24 9.00 2.47
N ARG A 171 49.01 9.02 3.56
CA ARG A 171 48.54 9.44 4.89
C ARG A 171 48.06 10.89 4.83
N LYS A 172 46.78 11.12 5.11
CA LYS A 172 46.27 12.49 5.33
C LYS A 172 47.02 13.09 6.52
N MET A 173 47.91 14.02 6.26
CA MET A 173 48.60 14.78 7.31
C MET A 173 47.55 15.44 8.21
N GLY A 174 47.71 15.29 9.52
CA GLY A 174 46.88 16.00 10.48
C GLY A 174 46.98 17.50 10.25
N ARG A 175 45.89 18.24 10.45
CA ARG A 175 45.88 19.72 10.36
C ARG A 175 46.60 20.39 11.55
N GLY A 176 47.62 19.74 12.11
CA GLY A 176 48.44 20.30 13.18
C GLY A 176 49.27 21.46 12.64
N GLY A 177 49.18 22.64 13.27
CA GLY A 177 49.92 23.83 12.86
C GLY A 177 49.25 24.69 11.78
N VAL A 178 48.10 24.28 11.22
CA VAL A 178 47.37 25.10 10.24
C VAL A 178 46.60 26.20 10.97
N VAL A 179 47.02 27.45 10.78
CA VAL A 179 46.27 28.62 11.26
C VAL A 179 44.94 28.70 10.52
N ILE A 180 43.84 28.55 11.25
CA ILE A 180 42.49 28.63 10.68
C ILE A 180 42.20 30.09 10.38
N HIS A 181 41.87 30.41 9.13
CA HIS A 181 41.39 31.72 8.73
C HIS A 181 39.88 31.70 8.53
N CYS A 182 39.19 32.69 9.08
CA CYS A 182 37.76 32.85 8.91
C CYS A 182 37.43 33.17 7.44
N SER A 183 36.52 32.41 6.83
CA SER A 183 36.07 32.66 5.45
C SER A 183 35.25 33.95 5.31
N TYR A 184 34.71 34.47 6.42
CA TYR A 184 33.86 35.66 6.45
C TYR A 184 34.66 36.97 6.63
N CYS A 185 35.46 37.06 7.70
CA CYS A 185 36.24 38.25 8.01
C CYS A 185 37.73 38.15 7.60
N GLY A 186 38.21 36.96 7.23
CA GLY A 186 39.59 36.73 6.81
C GLY A 186 40.62 36.60 7.93
N ALA A 187 40.25 36.92 9.17
CA ALA A 187 41.16 36.89 10.32
C ALA A 187 41.54 35.46 10.74
N ALA A 188 42.75 35.31 11.29
CA ALA A 188 43.28 34.06 11.83
C ALA A 188 42.62 33.68 13.18
N GLY A 189 42.71 32.40 13.55
CA GLY A 189 42.35 31.89 14.88
C GLY A 189 40.89 31.46 15.08
N HIS A 190 40.01 31.67 14.10
CA HIS A 190 38.61 31.22 14.19
C HIS A 190 38.02 30.88 12.82
N ASN A 191 36.95 30.08 12.81
CA ASN A 191 36.15 29.78 11.62
C ASN A 191 34.89 30.65 11.57
N ILE A 192 34.09 30.56 10.51
CA ILE A 192 32.86 31.37 10.34
C ILE A 192 31.87 31.22 11.52
N GLY A 193 31.77 30.04 12.12
CA GLY A 193 30.90 29.82 13.29
C GLY A 193 31.35 30.54 14.56
N GLY A 194 32.65 30.80 14.67
CA GLY A 194 33.25 31.62 15.74
C GLY A 194 33.37 33.11 15.41
N CYS A 195 32.94 33.53 14.21
CA CYS A 195 33.16 34.90 13.75
C CYS A 195 32.18 35.88 14.40
N THR A 196 32.70 36.89 15.07
CA THR A 196 31.92 37.97 15.68
C THR A 196 31.19 38.80 14.62
N ASP A 197 31.87 39.12 13.52
CA ASP A 197 31.29 39.93 12.43
C ASP A 197 30.12 39.20 11.76
N PHE A 198 30.22 37.87 11.64
CA PHE A 198 29.14 37.03 11.13
C PHE A 198 27.95 36.99 12.09
N LYS A 199 28.20 36.83 13.39
CA LYS A 199 27.14 36.81 14.42
C LYS A 199 26.44 38.16 14.58
N LEU A 200 27.15 39.26 14.34
CA LEU A 200 26.61 40.62 14.36
C LEU A 200 25.99 41.06 13.03
N GLY A 201 25.98 40.20 12.00
CA GLY A 201 25.40 40.51 10.69
C GLY A 201 26.13 41.60 9.89
N LEU A 202 27.38 41.93 10.24
CA LEU A 202 28.18 42.97 9.59
C LEU A 202 28.69 42.48 8.25
N ARG A 203 28.61 43.29 7.19
CA ARG A 203 29.00 42.85 5.82
C ARG A 203 30.46 42.38 5.75
N PRO A 204 30.77 41.28 5.03
CA PRO A 204 32.13 40.74 4.94
C PRO A 204 33.06 41.70 4.19
N LYS A 205 34.30 41.84 4.67
CA LYS A 205 35.34 42.64 4.01
C LYS A 205 35.80 41.90 2.73
N LYS A 206 35.51 42.48 1.55
CA LYS A 206 35.91 41.91 0.24
C LYS A 206 37.42 41.70 0.18
N LYS A 207 37.88 40.46 -0.06
CA LYS A 207 39.26 40.20 -0.49
C LYS A 207 39.39 40.52 -1.98
N GLY A 208 40.37 41.33 -2.36
CA GLY A 208 40.69 41.63 -3.76
C GLY A 208 41.04 40.36 -4.54
N LYS A 209 40.58 40.28 -5.79
CA LYS A 209 40.74 39.13 -6.67
C LYS A 209 42.18 39.09 -7.20
N ILE A 210 43.00 38.15 -6.73
CA ILE A 210 44.27 37.81 -7.39
C ILE A 210 43.92 36.89 -8.56
N VAL A 211 44.17 37.35 -9.79
CA VAL A 211 44.00 36.58 -11.02
C VAL A 211 45.13 35.56 -11.11
N ARG A 212 44.80 34.28 -11.32
CA ARG A 212 45.77 33.22 -11.57
C ARG A 212 45.49 32.64 -12.96
N ALA A 213 46.52 32.59 -13.79
CA ALA A 213 46.47 32.16 -15.20
C ALA A 213 46.14 30.65 -15.34
N GLU A 214 45.45 30.31 -16.42
CA GLU A 214 45.09 28.92 -16.80
C GLU A 214 46.24 28.23 -17.56
N PRO A 215 46.54 26.95 -17.27
CA PRO A 215 47.36 26.09 -18.13
C PRO A 215 46.50 25.13 -19.00
N PRO A 216 47.07 24.55 -20.07
CA PRO A 216 46.35 24.12 -21.26
C PRO A 216 45.75 22.71 -21.20
N VAL A 217 44.73 22.52 -22.03
CA VAL A 217 44.03 21.27 -22.37
C VAL A 217 44.98 20.31 -23.13
N SER A 218 44.92 19.02 -22.80
CA SER A 218 45.37 17.95 -23.69
C SER A 218 44.34 16.82 -23.71
N SER A 219 44.19 16.29 -24.92
CA SER A 219 43.20 15.35 -25.40
C SER A 219 43.68 13.89 -25.32
N ASP A 220 42.69 12.99 -25.42
CA ASP A 220 42.69 11.76 -26.22
C ASP A 220 42.42 10.41 -25.54
N SER A 221 41.50 9.73 -26.25
CA SER A 221 41.33 8.29 -26.52
C SER A 221 40.83 7.33 -25.43
N GLU A 222 39.53 7.02 -25.58
CA GLU A 222 38.97 5.70 -25.93
C GLU A 222 39.58 4.44 -25.27
N ASN A 223 38.73 3.69 -24.55
CA ASN A 223 38.49 2.25 -24.73
C ASN A 223 37.37 1.81 -23.77
N GLU A 224 36.18 1.51 -24.30
CA GLU A 224 35.06 0.89 -23.57
C GLU A 224 35.01 -0.62 -23.86
N ASP A 225 34.64 -1.35 -22.82
CA ASP A 225 34.70 -2.79 -22.63
C ASP A 225 33.69 -3.62 -23.47
N PRO A 226 33.94 -4.93 -23.66
CA PRO A 226 33.03 -5.83 -24.38
C PRO A 226 31.79 -6.23 -23.57
N VAL A 227 30.69 -6.33 -24.30
CA VAL A 227 29.35 -6.81 -23.90
C VAL A 227 29.39 -8.26 -23.41
N LEU A 228 28.93 -8.49 -22.17
CA LEU A 228 28.69 -9.81 -21.59
C LEU A 228 27.22 -10.20 -21.78
N THR A 229 26.96 -11.24 -22.57
CA THR A 229 25.63 -11.85 -22.75
C THR A 229 25.24 -12.68 -21.52
N GLN A 230 24.02 -12.48 -21.02
CA GLN A 230 23.46 -13.11 -19.83
C GLN A 230 22.97 -14.55 -20.11
N GLU A 231 23.46 -15.49 -19.32
CA GLU A 231 23.04 -16.89 -19.29
C GLU A 231 21.60 -17.07 -18.79
N GLN A 232 20.90 -18.00 -19.44
CA GLN A 232 19.82 -18.77 -18.86
C GLN A 232 20.44 -19.89 -18.01
N ASN A 233 20.12 -19.98 -16.71
CA ASN A 233 19.56 -21.23 -16.20
C ASN A 233 18.98 -21.13 -14.78
N MET A 234 17.95 -21.95 -14.61
CA MET A 234 17.07 -22.09 -13.46
C MET A 234 17.78 -22.52 -12.17
N HIS A 235 17.37 -21.92 -11.05
CA HIS A 235 17.48 -22.57 -9.74
C HIS A 235 16.08 -22.68 -9.11
N THR A 236 15.65 -23.92 -8.96
CA THR A 236 14.46 -24.36 -8.23
C THR A 236 14.57 -23.93 -6.77
N MET A 237 13.69 -23.04 -6.31
CA MET A 237 13.53 -22.76 -4.88
C MET A 237 12.58 -23.79 -4.27
N VAL A 238 13.15 -24.72 -3.51
CA VAL A 238 12.42 -25.57 -2.56
C VAL A 238 11.85 -24.66 -1.46
N LEU A 239 10.53 -24.65 -1.34
CA LEU A 239 9.78 -23.91 -0.33
C LEU A 239 9.91 -24.65 1.02
N SER A 240 10.87 -24.27 1.85
CA SER A 240 10.96 -24.76 3.24
C SER A 240 9.82 -24.15 4.06
N GLN A 241 8.96 -25.03 4.61
CA GLN A 241 7.88 -24.67 5.53
C GLN A 241 8.43 -24.04 6.82
N PRO A 242 7.71 -23.09 7.46
CA PRO A 242 8.06 -22.62 8.78
C PRO A 242 7.69 -23.67 9.82
N GLU A 243 8.63 -24.00 10.72
CA GLU A 243 8.35 -24.87 11.85
C GLU A 243 7.41 -24.17 12.84
N HIS A 244 6.21 -24.73 13.01
CA HIS A 244 5.24 -24.28 13.99
C HIS A 244 5.62 -24.81 15.38
N THR A 245 5.60 -23.93 16.37
CA THR A 245 5.82 -24.33 17.77
C THR A 245 4.61 -25.14 18.28
N PRO A 246 4.79 -26.09 19.22
CA PRO A 246 3.71 -26.97 19.71
C PRO A 246 2.47 -26.23 20.22
N TYR A 247 2.65 -24.99 20.70
CA TYR A 247 1.58 -24.14 21.23
C TYR A 247 0.63 -23.62 20.14
N GLU A 248 1.13 -23.38 18.92
CA GLU A 248 0.29 -22.86 17.82
C GLU A 248 -0.70 -23.92 17.32
N ALA A 249 -0.33 -25.20 17.37
CA ALA A 249 -1.20 -26.30 16.96
C ALA A 249 -2.38 -26.52 17.92
N GLU A 250 -2.17 -26.38 19.23
CA GLU A 250 -3.24 -26.48 20.24
C GLU A 250 -4.24 -25.32 20.16
N VAL A 251 -3.75 -24.10 19.92
CA VAL A 251 -4.63 -22.93 19.75
C VAL A 251 -5.46 -23.04 18.46
N ILE A 252 -4.88 -23.53 17.38
CA ILE A 252 -5.63 -23.77 16.13
C ILE A 252 -6.66 -24.89 16.33
N SER A 253 -6.30 -25.98 17.03
CA SER A 253 -7.21 -27.09 17.31
C SER A 253 -8.41 -26.65 18.17
N THR A 254 -8.16 -25.88 19.23
CA THR A 254 -9.22 -25.35 20.11
C THR A 254 -10.16 -24.40 19.37
N LEU A 255 -9.63 -23.52 18.51
CA LEU A 255 -10.45 -22.64 17.67
C LEU A 255 -11.29 -23.41 16.63
N ILE A 256 -10.77 -24.51 16.07
CA ILE A 256 -11.51 -25.39 15.15
C ILE A 256 -12.66 -26.11 15.88
N VAL A 257 -12.42 -26.57 17.11
CA VAL A 257 -13.46 -27.25 17.92
C VAL A 257 -14.55 -26.26 18.35
N GLU A 258 -14.19 -25.03 18.75
CA GLU A 258 -15.16 -23.97 19.08
C GLU A 258 -16.01 -23.51 17.88
N THR A 259 -15.42 -23.45 16.69
CA THR A 259 -16.15 -23.07 15.47
C THR A 259 -17.13 -24.17 15.03
N GLN A 260 -16.74 -25.44 15.13
CA GLN A 260 -17.63 -26.57 14.84
C GLN A 260 -18.77 -26.72 15.85
N SER A 261 -18.52 -26.46 17.13
CA SER A 261 -19.56 -26.50 18.17
C SER A 261 -20.55 -25.34 18.04
N ARG A 262 -20.11 -24.14 17.63
CA ARG A 262 -21.01 -23.02 17.27
C ARG A 262 -21.86 -23.31 16.03
N GLN A 263 -21.31 -24.00 15.02
CA GLN A 263 -22.08 -24.40 13.85
C GLN A 263 -23.15 -25.46 14.18
N ARG A 264 -22.87 -26.38 15.11
CA ARG A 264 -23.85 -27.39 15.56
C ARG A 264 -24.98 -26.81 16.41
N GLN A 265 -24.75 -25.72 17.13
CA GLN A 265 -25.79 -25.04 17.92
C GLN A 265 -26.73 -24.18 17.07
N ASN A 266 -26.39 -23.90 15.80
CA ASN A 266 -27.17 -23.03 14.92
C ASN A 266 -28.03 -23.79 13.89
N VAL A 267 -28.16 -25.11 14.04
CA VAL A 267 -29.05 -25.94 13.22
C VAL A 267 -30.17 -26.49 14.10
N GLN A 268 -31.23 -25.70 14.30
CA GLN A 268 -32.55 -26.27 14.55
C GLN A 268 -33.16 -26.67 13.21
N PRO A 269 -33.73 -27.87 13.04
CA PRO A 269 -34.45 -28.22 11.83
C PRO A 269 -35.81 -27.53 11.86
N THR A 270 -35.97 -26.42 11.14
CA THR A 270 -37.31 -25.94 10.80
C THR A 270 -37.88 -26.87 9.73
N ALA A 271 -38.88 -27.66 10.10
CA ALA A 271 -39.66 -28.46 9.18
C ALA A 271 -40.17 -27.59 8.03
N LEU A 272 -39.97 -28.04 6.79
CA LEU A 272 -40.53 -27.42 5.60
C LEU A 272 -42.07 -27.51 5.68
N PRO A 273 -42.81 -26.42 5.46
CA PRO A 273 -44.26 -26.49 5.38
C PRO A 273 -44.66 -27.29 4.13
N GLU A 274 -45.60 -28.22 4.33
CA GLU A 274 -46.20 -29.04 3.29
C GLU A 274 -46.80 -28.18 2.16
N ASN A 275 -46.68 -28.71 0.95
CA ASN A 275 -47.07 -28.11 -0.32
C ASN A 275 -48.54 -27.68 -0.37
N ALA A 276 -48.84 -26.44 -0.03
CA ALA A 276 -50.15 -25.81 -0.22
C ALA A 276 -50.46 -25.39 -1.69
N PHE A 277 -49.56 -25.67 -2.64
CA PHE A 277 -49.72 -25.22 -4.04
C PHE A 277 -50.33 -26.27 -4.97
N ILE A 278 -50.43 -27.54 -4.55
CA ILE A 278 -50.91 -28.64 -5.43
C ILE A 278 -52.42 -28.91 -5.26
N GLN A 279 -53.08 -28.41 -4.21
CA GLN A 279 -54.51 -28.69 -3.98
C GLN A 279 -55.49 -27.71 -4.63
N ALA A 280 -55.02 -26.59 -5.20
CA ALA A 280 -55.90 -25.59 -5.82
C ALA A 280 -56.28 -25.87 -7.28
N ASN A 281 -55.68 -26.87 -7.94
CA ASN A 281 -55.94 -27.18 -9.36
C ASN A 281 -56.72 -28.48 -9.62
N VAL A 282 -57.33 -29.08 -8.58
CA VAL A 282 -58.12 -30.32 -8.70
C VAL A 282 -59.63 -30.09 -8.50
N GLN A 283 -60.10 -28.86 -8.27
CA GLN A 283 -61.53 -28.57 -8.02
C GLN A 283 -62.20 -27.61 -9.01
N MET A 284 -61.68 -27.45 -10.24
CA MET A 284 -62.36 -26.70 -11.31
C MET A 284 -62.58 -27.57 -12.56
N GLN A 285 -63.41 -28.60 -12.43
CA GLN A 285 -64.26 -29.20 -13.49
C GLN A 285 -65.52 -29.70 -12.77
N PRO A 286 -66.74 -29.38 -13.22
CA PRO A 286 -67.27 -29.81 -14.52
C PRO A 286 -67.49 -28.70 -15.55
#